data_AF-A0A1I0LYE6-F1
#
_entry.id   AF-A0A1I0LYE6-F1
#
_cell.length_a   1.000
_cell.length_b   1.000
_cell.length_c   1.000
_cell.angle_alpha   90.00
_cell.angle_beta   90.00
_cell.angle_gamma   90.00
#
_symmetry.space_group_name_H-M   'P 1'
#
loop_
_entity.id
_entity.type
_entity.pdbx_description
1 polymer ?
#
loop_
_entity_poly.entity_id
_entity_poly.type
_entity_poly.pdbx_seq_one_letter_code
_entity_poly.pdbx_strand_id
1 'polypeptide(L)'
;MAVSNKLPIFVLGINHTVWKMISNNYTYDLSGNPQKIYFTNGSITKYVYSATGQKLRMVHYTAVKDITRTIGQQVELKASEIQSTDSTDYLLGGSLVVRNGKIDKYLFDGGYAQATASGTTDKFTFFYQNKDHLGTVRETVTSSGAMKQRVNYYPFGGQLVDTLKVMIWNRDFQQYKYNGKEFDGTFGLNTYDYGARQHDPILARWDRIDPHCEKYYGVSPYAYCGDAPVNKIDPDGMDEYYSPDGRFLYKDDKKTEYVFVGENQLMLNGKPITATEFQNKASTIYAESSIGYGIADPKEMCSIASVHLRNNKAFGQGASLAKAFRSTSLSKQTKSMQMANAALINALQGGTDYSNGATQWDGAEQAMVPLQYMDKPSNGRFMFKMNTMGWSMSDEDYSSWKTAVENKFGIGKFTVPQEKSATSNYGGMKNKGRIRLQSTAQYGLTIFWKETK
;
A
#
# COMPACT_ATOMS: atom_id res chain seq x y z
N MET A 1 -18.22 8.58 -33.33
CA MET A 1 -17.74 9.94 -32.97
C MET A 1 -17.03 9.84 -31.63
N ALA A 2 -15.70 9.75 -31.62
CA ALA A 2 -14.92 9.80 -30.39
C ALA A 2 -14.64 11.27 -30.07
N VAL A 3 -15.30 11.79 -29.03
CA VAL A 3 -15.08 13.16 -28.57
C VAL A 3 -13.71 13.22 -27.89
N SER A 4 -12.79 13.93 -28.52
CA SER A 4 -11.47 14.28 -27.99
C SER A 4 -11.62 15.19 -26.76
N ASN A 5 -11.74 14.59 -25.57
CA ASN A 5 -11.72 15.32 -24.29
C ASN A 5 -10.29 15.42 -23.73
N LYS A 6 -9.33 15.88 -24.56
CA LYS A 6 -8.01 16.27 -24.07
C LYS A 6 -8.02 17.77 -23.75
N LEU A 7 -8.32 18.11 -22.50
CA LEU A 7 -8.09 19.45 -22.00
C LEU A 7 -6.58 19.76 -22.02
N PRO A 8 -6.13 20.93 -22.51
CA PRO A 8 -4.74 21.32 -22.42
C PRO A 8 -4.32 21.47 -20.96
N ILE A 9 -3.19 20.86 -20.60
CA ILE A 9 -2.57 20.99 -19.28
C ILE A 9 -1.90 22.37 -19.21
N PHE A 10 -2.36 23.22 -18.28
CA PHE A 10 -1.84 24.57 -18.07
C PHE A 10 -0.69 24.52 -17.07
N VAL A 11 0.55 24.59 -17.54
CA VAL A 11 1.71 24.67 -16.64
C VAL A 11 2.11 26.13 -16.44
N LEU A 12 1.95 26.62 -15.21
CA LEU A 12 2.28 27.99 -14.79
C LEU A 12 3.67 27.99 -14.13
N GLY A 13 4.67 28.55 -14.81
CA GLY A 13 6.01 28.78 -14.25
C GLY A 13 6.16 30.21 -13.72
N ILE A 14 6.75 30.37 -12.53
CA ILE A 14 7.13 31.69 -11.99
C ILE A 14 8.55 32.00 -12.47
N ASN A 15 8.70 33.05 -13.28
CA ASN A 15 9.93 33.83 -13.34
C ASN A 15 9.52 35.31 -13.28
N HIS A 16 10.21 36.07 -12.43
CA HIS A 16 9.80 37.43 -12.08
C HIS A 16 9.46 38.27 -13.33
N THR A 17 8.24 38.83 -13.33
CA THR A 17 7.73 39.93 -14.15
C THR A 17 6.90 39.65 -15.42
N VAL A 18 6.79 38.43 -15.98
CA VAL A 18 5.83 38.18 -17.10
C VAL A 18 5.31 36.74 -17.12
N TRP A 19 3.99 36.55 -17.16
CA TRP A 19 3.34 35.26 -17.45
C TRP A 19 3.68 34.80 -18.88
N LYS A 20 4.48 33.74 -19.04
CA LYS A 20 4.80 33.20 -20.37
C LYS A 20 4.27 31.78 -20.52
N MET A 21 3.35 31.60 -21.47
CA MET A 21 2.85 30.29 -21.90
C MET A 21 4.00 29.51 -22.57
N ILE A 22 4.42 28.38 -21.98
CA ILE A 22 5.51 27.54 -22.54
C ILE A 22 4.95 26.40 -23.43
N SER A 23 3.64 26.12 -23.37
CA SER A 23 2.91 25.10 -24.15
C SER A 23 3.48 23.68 -24.11
N ASN A 24 2.68 22.74 -23.62
CA ASN A 24 3.06 21.34 -23.46
C ASN A 24 2.11 20.44 -24.25
N ASN A 25 2.59 19.99 -25.41
CA ASN A 25 1.91 18.95 -26.17
C ASN A 25 2.43 17.59 -25.75
N TYR A 26 1.54 16.69 -25.35
CA TYR A 26 1.90 15.34 -24.93
C TYR A 26 1.49 14.30 -25.96
N THR A 27 2.34 13.31 -26.14
CA THR A 27 1.95 12.02 -26.73
C THR A 27 2.00 10.96 -25.65
N TYR A 28 1.16 9.95 -25.78
CA TYR A 28 1.02 8.88 -24.79
C TYR A 28 1.10 7.51 -25.48
N ASP A 29 1.56 6.51 -24.74
CA ASP A 29 1.43 5.12 -25.16
C ASP A 29 -0.02 4.60 -24.97
N LEU A 30 -0.27 3.35 -25.37
CA LEU A 30 -1.58 2.70 -25.24
C LEU A 30 -2.02 2.52 -23.77
N SER A 31 -1.08 2.54 -22.84
CA SER A 31 -1.31 2.43 -21.40
C SER A 31 -1.50 3.80 -20.74
N GLY A 32 -1.48 4.88 -21.51
CA GLY A 32 -1.67 6.25 -21.03
C GLY A 32 -0.44 6.85 -20.35
N ASN A 33 0.77 6.28 -20.50
CA ASN A 33 2.02 6.88 -20.03
C ASN A 33 2.54 7.94 -21.02
N PRO A 34 3.12 9.07 -20.58
CA PRO A 34 3.54 10.15 -21.48
C PRO A 34 4.80 9.74 -22.23
N GLN A 35 4.74 9.56 -23.54
CA GLN A 35 5.92 9.21 -24.34
C GLN A 35 6.77 10.42 -24.71
N LYS A 36 6.15 11.57 -25.02
CA LYS A 36 6.89 12.77 -25.45
C LYS A 36 6.20 14.05 -25.00
N ILE A 37 7.00 15.06 -24.72
CA ILE A 37 6.60 16.43 -24.44
C ILE A 37 7.26 17.34 -25.46
N TYR A 38 6.47 18.15 -26.16
CA TYR A 38 6.95 19.19 -27.07
C TYR A 38 6.82 20.56 -26.41
N PHE A 39 7.93 21.32 -26.38
CA PHE A 39 8.00 22.65 -25.77
C PHE A 39 7.99 23.76 -26.84
N THR A 40 7.52 24.96 -26.48
CA THR A 40 7.52 26.14 -27.40
C THR A 40 8.89 26.61 -27.83
N ASN A 41 9.94 26.35 -27.04
CA ASN A 41 11.32 26.65 -27.44
C ASN A 41 11.89 25.61 -28.43
N GLY A 42 11.06 24.69 -28.92
CA GLY A 42 11.47 23.63 -29.84
C GLY A 42 12.05 22.39 -29.18
N SER A 43 12.43 22.44 -27.90
CA SER A 43 12.95 21.28 -27.19
C SER A 43 11.92 20.14 -27.11
N ILE A 44 12.41 18.93 -26.88
CA ILE A 44 11.57 17.72 -26.75
C ILE A 44 12.08 16.86 -25.59
N THR A 45 11.20 16.46 -24.69
CA THR A 45 11.48 15.36 -23.74
C THR A 45 10.83 14.08 -24.22
N LYS A 46 11.54 12.96 -24.16
CA LYS A 46 11.02 11.62 -24.45
C LYS A 46 11.17 10.73 -23.23
N TYR A 47 10.21 9.86 -23.00
CA TYR A 47 10.23 8.89 -21.91
C TYR A 47 10.11 7.45 -22.46
N VAL A 48 10.75 6.52 -21.76
CA VAL A 48 10.63 5.08 -22.01
C VAL A 48 10.12 4.43 -20.73
N TYR A 49 9.10 3.59 -20.88
CA TYR A 49 8.51 2.84 -19.79
C TYR A 49 8.66 1.34 -20.01
N SER A 50 8.67 0.55 -18.92
CA SER A 50 8.50 -0.89 -18.98
C SER A 50 7.08 -1.25 -19.44
N ALA A 51 6.85 -2.52 -19.79
CA ALA A 51 5.50 -3.03 -20.07
C ALA A 51 4.53 -2.89 -18.88
N THR A 52 5.05 -2.82 -17.66
CA THR A 52 4.30 -2.57 -16.42
C THR A 52 4.13 -1.08 -16.10
N GLY A 53 4.58 -0.20 -17.00
CA GLY A 53 4.46 1.25 -16.87
C GLY A 53 5.54 1.91 -16.01
N GLN A 54 6.57 1.21 -15.54
CA GLN A 54 7.65 1.83 -14.76
C GLN A 54 8.51 2.74 -15.65
N LYS A 55 8.82 3.97 -15.22
CA LYS A 55 9.72 4.87 -15.97
C LYS A 55 11.14 4.29 -15.95
N LEU A 56 11.68 3.97 -17.12
CA LEU A 56 13.02 3.42 -17.29
C LEU A 56 14.02 4.47 -17.77
N ARG A 57 13.58 5.40 -18.61
CA ARG A 57 14.45 6.42 -19.20
C ARG A 57 13.72 7.72 -19.49
N MET A 58 14.44 8.83 -19.37
CA MET A 58 14.08 10.14 -19.88
C MET A 58 15.22 10.64 -20.77
N VAL A 59 14.89 11.20 -21.93
CA VAL A 59 15.86 11.87 -22.82
C VAL A 59 15.33 13.24 -23.17
N HIS A 60 16.10 14.28 -22.85
CA HIS A 60 15.80 15.65 -23.22
C HIS A 60 16.69 16.10 -24.39
N TYR A 61 16.05 16.60 -25.44
CA TYR A 61 16.69 17.23 -26.59
C TYR A 61 16.51 18.74 -26.48
N THR A 62 17.61 19.45 -26.25
CA THR A 62 17.63 20.92 -26.28
C THR A 62 17.70 21.37 -27.72
N ALA A 63 16.74 22.18 -28.17
CA ALA A 63 16.78 22.77 -29.51
C ALA A 63 17.86 23.86 -29.61
N VAL A 64 18.42 24.05 -30.82
CA VAL A 64 19.28 25.21 -31.09
C VAL A 64 18.53 26.52 -30.86
N LYS A 65 19.30 27.56 -30.49
CA LYS A 65 18.78 28.90 -30.25
C LYS A 65 17.96 29.37 -31.46
N ASP A 66 16.86 30.09 -31.18
CA ASP A 66 15.94 30.70 -32.16
C ASP A 66 14.91 29.75 -32.82
N ILE A 67 14.90 28.46 -32.49
CA ILE A 67 13.75 27.61 -32.79
C ILE A 67 12.59 27.98 -31.86
N THR A 68 11.44 28.27 -32.45
CA THR A 68 10.18 28.44 -31.72
C THR A 68 9.07 27.65 -32.40
N ARG A 69 8.18 27.07 -31.59
CA ARG A 69 7.03 26.27 -32.05
C ARG A 69 5.76 26.94 -31.56
N THR A 70 4.72 26.91 -32.37
CA THR A 70 3.39 27.34 -31.94
C THR A 70 2.82 26.30 -30.98
N ILE A 71 2.03 26.77 -30.01
CA ILE A 71 1.26 25.91 -29.10
C ILE A 71 0.46 24.89 -29.90
N GLY A 72 0.53 23.63 -29.53
CA GLY A 72 -0.21 22.58 -30.22
C GLY A 72 0.53 21.93 -31.40
N GLN A 73 1.74 22.36 -31.75
CA GLN A 73 2.56 21.67 -32.76
C GLN A 73 3.33 20.47 -32.17
N GLN A 74 3.30 19.34 -32.88
CA GLN A 74 4.06 18.12 -32.55
C GLN A 74 5.09 17.86 -33.66
N VAL A 75 6.20 18.60 -33.62
CA VAL A 75 7.24 18.50 -34.65
C VAL A 75 8.53 18.01 -34.03
N GLU A 76 9.05 16.89 -34.53
CA GLU A 76 10.35 16.35 -34.12
C GLU A 76 11.50 17.29 -34.52
N LEU A 77 12.57 17.28 -33.74
CA LEU A 77 13.82 17.95 -34.08
C LEU A 77 14.62 17.08 -35.05
N LYS A 78 15.19 17.71 -36.08
CA LYS A 78 16.24 17.11 -36.91
C LYS A 78 17.56 17.09 -36.14
N ALA A 79 18.49 16.22 -36.52
CA ALA A 79 19.81 16.17 -35.90
C ALA A 79 20.54 17.53 -35.90
N SER A 80 20.38 18.32 -36.97
CA SER A 80 20.94 19.67 -37.10
C SER A 80 20.27 20.73 -36.21
N GLU A 81 19.10 20.42 -35.64
CA GLU A 81 18.32 21.32 -34.79
C GLU A 81 18.52 21.04 -33.30
N ILE A 82 19.32 20.00 -32.95
CA ILE A 82 19.59 19.59 -31.57
C ILE A 82 20.91 20.24 -31.11
N GLN A 83 20.83 21.10 -30.10
CA GLN A 83 21.98 21.71 -29.44
C GLN A 83 22.66 20.74 -28.46
N SER A 84 21.86 20.06 -27.64
CA SER A 84 22.36 19.10 -26.65
C SER A 84 21.35 17.98 -26.44
N THR A 85 21.85 16.85 -25.93
CA THR A 85 21.03 15.71 -25.53
C THR A 85 21.47 15.28 -24.15
N ASP A 86 20.51 15.23 -23.22
CA ASP A 86 20.70 14.76 -21.86
C ASP A 86 19.79 13.55 -21.62
N SER A 87 20.33 12.50 -21.01
CA SER A 87 19.59 11.28 -20.69
C SER A 87 19.68 10.94 -19.21
N THR A 88 18.57 10.52 -18.63
CA THR A 88 18.50 9.95 -17.28
C THR A 88 17.91 8.54 -17.39
N ASP A 89 18.66 7.56 -16.93
CA ASP A 89 18.28 6.15 -16.84
C ASP A 89 17.97 5.81 -15.38
N TYR A 90 16.85 5.12 -15.17
CA TYR A 90 16.34 4.70 -13.86
C TYR A 90 16.47 3.18 -13.76
N LEU A 91 17.50 2.73 -13.06
CA LEU A 91 17.86 1.32 -12.89
C LEU A 91 17.49 0.84 -11.48
N LEU A 92 17.49 -0.49 -11.28
CA LEU A 92 17.22 -1.12 -9.98
C LEU A 92 15.93 -0.60 -9.32
N GLY A 93 14.82 -0.63 -10.05
CA GLY A 93 13.55 -0.14 -9.50
C GLY A 93 13.40 1.39 -9.54
N GLY A 94 14.42 2.13 -9.98
CA GLY A 94 14.48 3.59 -9.89
C GLY A 94 15.40 4.08 -8.76
N SER A 95 15.87 3.17 -7.91
CA SER A 95 16.81 3.51 -6.83
C SER A 95 18.20 3.88 -7.35
N LEU A 96 18.62 3.39 -8.52
CA LEU A 96 19.88 3.79 -9.15
C LEU A 96 19.60 4.74 -10.32
N VAL A 97 19.99 6.00 -10.17
CA VAL A 97 19.86 7.04 -11.19
C VAL A 97 21.19 7.21 -11.91
N VAL A 98 21.17 7.06 -13.23
CA VAL A 98 22.33 7.23 -14.11
C VAL A 98 22.04 8.38 -15.05
N ARG A 99 22.93 9.38 -15.11
CA ARG A 99 22.83 10.53 -16.03
C ARG A 99 23.93 10.49 -17.06
N ASN A 100 23.56 10.63 -18.33
CA ASN A 100 24.49 10.64 -19.47
C ASN A 100 25.49 9.45 -19.41
N GLY A 101 25.00 8.27 -19.03
CA GLY A 101 25.78 7.04 -18.91
C GLY A 101 26.66 6.93 -17.65
N LYS A 102 26.59 7.87 -16.71
CA LYS A 102 27.36 7.86 -15.45
C LYS A 102 26.44 7.78 -14.24
N ILE A 103 26.85 7.10 -13.18
CA ILE A 103 26.09 7.06 -11.94
C ILE A 103 25.94 8.50 -11.41
N ASP A 104 24.71 8.92 -11.15
CA ASP A 104 24.40 10.19 -10.50
C ASP A 104 24.09 9.93 -9.04
N LYS A 105 23.08 9.10 -8.75
CA LYS A 105 22.60 8.85 -7.38
C LYS A 105 22.19 7.41 -7.15
N TYR A 106 22.34 6.98 -5.90
CA TYR A 106 21.68 5.79 -5.36
C TYR A 106 20.76 6.20 -4.22
N LEU A 107 19.47 5.95 -4.34
CA LEU A 107 18.44 6.24 -3.33
C LEU A 107 18.35 5.09 -2.33
N PHE A 108 18.22 5.41 -1.05
CA PHE A 108 18.04 4.42 0.01
C PHE A 108 17.05 4.94 1.05
N ASP A 109 16.58 4.06 1.95
CA ASP A 109 15.65 4.50 2.98
C ASP A 109 16.29 5.54 3.92
N GLY A 110 15.68 6.71 3.98
CA GLY A 110 16.18 7.86 4.73
C GLY A 110 17.14 8.78 3.96
N GLY A 111 17.46 8.56 2.69
CA GLY A 111 18.36 9.47 1.96
C GLY A 111 18.82 9.02 0.57
N TYR A 112 20.00 9.51 0.17
CA TYR A 112 20.65 9.11 -1.07
C TYR A 112 22.18 9.28 -1.00
N ALA A 113 22.89 8.48 -1.80
CA ALA A 113 24.31 8.62 -2.05
C ALA A 113 24.51 9.29 -3.41
N GLN A 114 25.13 10.47 -3.43
CA GLN A 114 25.50 11.18 -4.65
C GLN A 114 26.88 10.70 -5.11
N ALA A 115 26.97 10.24 -6.36
CA ALA A 115 28.25 10.00 -7.00
C ALA A 115 28.84 11.31 -7.53
N THR A 116 30.16 11.42 -7.44
CA THR A 116 30.95 12.45 -8.11
C THR A 116 32.17 11.76 -8.71
N ALA A 117 32.42 12.02 -9.99
CA ALA A 117 33.55 11.44 -10.69
C ALA A 117 34.86 11.82 -9.99
N SER A 118 35.69 10.81 -9.68
CA SER A 118 36.98 10.99 -9.01
C SER A 118 38.05 10.14 -9.70
N GLY A 119 38.51 10.60 -10.86
CA GLY A 119 39.49 9.87 -11.68
C GLY A 119 38.85 8.61 -12.28
N THR A 120 39.40 7.44 -11.96
CA THR A 120 38.91 6.13 -12.42
C THR A 120 37.87 5.51 -11.49
N THR A 121 37.57 6.13 -10.35
CA THR A 121 36.60 5.64 -9.36
C THR A 121 35.56 6.71 -9.04
N ASP A 122 34.34 6.30 -8.74
CA ASP A 122 33.32 7.22 -8.24
C ASP A 122 33.44 7.42 -6.73
N LYS A 123 33.39 8.67 -6.27
CA LYS A 123 33.28 9.01 -4.86
C LYS A 123 31.82 9.20 -4.50
N PHE A 124 31.37 8.53 -3.44
CA PHE A 124 30.00 8.65 -2.94
C PHE A 124 29.92 9.56 -1.71
N THR A 125 29.03 10.54 -1.76
CA THR A 125 28.69 11.41 -0.63
C THR A 125 27.27 11.12 -0.18
N PHE A 126 27.08 10.80 1.10
CA PHE A 126 25.80 10.43 1.66
C PHE A 126 25.05 11.65 2.19
N PHE A 127 23.78 11.74 1.82
CA PHE A 127 22.83 12.72 2.32
C PHE A 127 21.63 12.02 2.95
N TYR A 128 21.15 12.56 4.06
CA TYR A 128 20.01 12.05 4.81
C TYR A 128 18.87 13.05 4.75
N GLN A 129 17.64 12.55 4.75
CA GLN A 129 16.43 13.34 4.55
C GLN A 129 15.53 13.27 5.78
N ASN A 130 15.22 14.44 6.36
CA ASN A 130 14.18 14.53 7.38
C ASN A 130 12.83 14.69 6.67
N LYS A 131 11.93 13.76 6.95
CA LYS A 131 10.61 13.67 6.33
C LYS A 131 9.51 13.98 7.34
N ASP A 132 8.40 14.55 6.88
CA ASP A 132 7.19 14.69 7.71
C ASP A 132 6.35 13.40 7.75
N HIS A 133 5.17 13.46 8.37
CA HIS A 133 4.30 12.29 8.59
C HIS A 133 3.78 11.66 7.29
N LEU A 134 3.85 12.36 6.15
CA LEU A 134 3.49 11.84 4.83
C LEU A 134 4.71 11.47 3.98
N GLY A 135 5.92 11.49 4.57
CA GLY A 135 7.15 11.19 3.84
C GLY A 135 7.67 12.36 2.98
N THR A 136 7.10 13.56 3.10
CA THR A 136 7.58 14.74 2.36
C THR A 136 8.94 15.19 2.92
N VAL A 137 9.92 15.33 2.04
CA VAL A 137 11.28 15.75 2.41
C VAL A 137 11.27 17.24 2.76
N ARG A 138 11.44 17.55 4.05
CA ARG A 138 11.52 18.92 4.57
C ARG A 138 12.95 19.43 4.55
N GLU A 139 13.89 18.54 4.82
CA GLU A 139 15.30 18.87 4.96
C GLU A 139 16.18 17.76 4.39
N THR A 140 17.32 18.14 3.81
CA THR A 140 18.39 17.23 3.43
C THR A 140 19.67 17.67 4.13
N VAL A 141 20.36 16.76 4.80
CA VAL A 141 21.58 17.00 5.58
C VAL A 141 22.72 16.06 5.18
N THR A 142 23.96 16.42 5.49
CA THR A 142 25.12 15.53 5.37
C THR A 142 25.14 14.48 6.49
N SER A 143 26.05 13.52 6.42
CA SER A 143 26.32 12.56 7.51
C SER A 143 26.71 13.19 8.85
N SER A 144 27.23 14.42 8.84
CA SER A 144 27.53 15.20 10.05
C SER A 144 26.35 16.02 10.56
N GLY A 145 25.16 15.92 9.95
CA GLY A 145 23.99 16.73 10.27
C GLY A 145 24.04 18.16 9.72
N ALA A 146 25.03 18.52 8.91
CA ALA A 146 25.07 19.83 8.27
C ALA A 146 23.96 19.91 7.22
N MET A 147 23.05 20.88 7.39
CA MET A 147 21.97 21.13 6.45
C MET A 147 22.55 21.32 5.03
N LYS A 148 21.81 20.90 4.00
CA LYS A 148 22.10 21.19 2.58
C LYS A 148 20.92 21.73 1.79
N GLN A 149 19.70 21.38 2.20
CA GLN A 149 18.48 21.87 1.59
C GLN A 149 17.38 21.93 2.66
N ARG A 150 16.55 22.97 2.61
CA ARG A 150 15.29 23.05 3.34
C ARG A 150 14.18 23.52 2.40
N VAL A 151 13.08 22.80 2.35
CA VAL A 151 11.90 23.15 1.55
C VAL A 151 10.65 22.94 2.39
N ASN A 152 9.79 23.95 2.42
CA ASN A 152 8.45 23.85 2.97
C ASN A 152 7.44 23.85 1.81
N TYR A 153 6.26 23.29 2.05
CA TYR A 153 5.27 23.05 1.01
C TYR A 153 3.90 23.57 1.45
N TYR A 154 3.15 24.11 0.49
CA TYR A 154 1.70 24.23 0.58
C TYR A 154 1.05 22.83 0.63
N PRO A 155 -0.21 22.70 1.09
CA PRO A 155 -0.84 21.40 1.32
C PRO A 155 -0.76 20.41 0.15
N PHE A 156 -0.89 20.88 -1.09
CA PHE A 156 -0.86 20.06 -2.31
C PHE A 156 0.54 19.88 -2.92
N GLY A 157 1.60 20.28 -2.20
CA GLY A 157 2.99 20.05 -2.61
C GLY A 157 3.64 21.20 -3.36
N GLY A 158 2.95 22.34 -3.50
CA GLY A 158 3.54 23.54 -4.06
C GLY A 158 4.68 23.98 -3.16
N GLN A 159 5.89 24.14 -3.71
CA GLN A 159 7.03 24.58 -2.90
C GLN A 159 6.76 26.01 -2.44
N LEU A 160 6.87 26.25 -1.13
CA LEU A 160 6.76 27.59 -0.56
C LEU A 160 7.79 28.50 -1.26
N VAL A 161 7.45 29.78 -1.45
CA VAL A 161 8.37 30.80 -1.96
C VAL A 161 8.48 31.88 -0.89
N ASP A 162 9.66 32.00 -0.31
CA ASP A 162 9.98 32.87 0.82
C ASP A 162 11.47 33.25 0.73
N THR A 163 11.80 34.45 1.18
CA THR A 163 13.18 34.99 1.21
C THR A 163 13.91 34.63 2.50
N LEU A 164 13.20 34.18 3.54
CA LEU A 164 13.76 33.81 4.82
C LEU A 164 14.44 32.43 4.75
N LYS A 165 15.77 32.41 4.91
CA LYS A 165 16.59 31.18 4.91
C LYS A 165 16.16 30.14 5.96
N VAL A 166 15.47 30.57 7.02
CA VAL A 166 14.91 29.66 8.02
C VAL A 166 13.79 28.79 7.43
N MET A 167 13.04 29.31 6.45
CA MET A 167 11.92 28.59 5.82
C MET A 167 12.34 27.84 4.57
N ILE A 168 13.20 28.43 3.73
CA ILE A 168 13.65 27.80 2.48
C ILE A 168 15.14 28.04 2.29
N TRP A 169 15.87 26.99 1.95
CA TRP A 169 17.26 27.10 1.62
C TRP A 169 17.69 26.09 0.57
N ASN A 170 18.44 26.57 -0.44
CA ASN A 170 19.03 25.77 -1.51
C ASN A 170 18.02 24.80 -2.16
N ARG A 171 16.84 25.33 -2.51
CA ARG A 171 15.70 24.56 -3.00
C ARG A 171 16.05 23.64 -4.17
N ASP A 172 17.01 24.00 -5.01
CA ASP A 172 17.32 23.23 -6.21
C ASP A 172 18.45 22.20 -6.02
N PHE A 173 18.90 22.00 -4.77
CA PHE A 173 19.98 21.05 -4.43
C PHE A 173 19.70 19.61 -4.86
N GLN A 174 18.45 19.14 -4.69
CA GLN A 174 18.03 17.79 -5.05
C GLN A 174 16.53 17.75 -5.40
N GLN A 175 16.13 16.75 -6.19
CA GLN A 175 14.83 16.66 -6.86
C GLN A 175 13.74 15.89 -6.10
N TYR A 176 14.06 14.97 -5.20
CA TYR A 176 13.11 14.16 -4.43
C TYR A 176 12.52 14.93 -3.25
N LYS A 177 11.28 15.39 -3.37
CA LYS A 177 10.74 16.48 -2.56
C LYS A 177 9.42 16.09 -1.88
N TYR A 178 8.29 16.55 -2.41
CA TYR A 178 6.96 16.28 -1.87
C TYR A 178 6.64 14.80 -1.94
N ASN A 179 6.22 14.22 -0.82
CA ASN A 179 6.04 12.77 -0.62
C ASN A 179 7.24 11.90 -1.05
N GLY A 180 8.45 12.48 -1.09
CA GLY A 180 9.66 11.80 -1.58
C GLY A 180 9.71 11.59 -3.10
N LYS A 181 8.76 12.13 -3.87
CA LYS A 181 8.70 11.99 -5.32
C LYS A 181 9.63 12.94 -6.04
N GLU A 182 10.13 12.48 -7.20
CA GLU A 182 11.00 13.28 -8.06
C GLU A 182 10.22 14.47 -8.61
N PHE A 183 10.71 15.68 -8.35
CA PHE A 183 10.20 16.91 -8.93
C PHE A 183 10.90 17.20 -10.24
N ASP A 184 10.12 17.19 -11.31
CA ASP A 184 10.57 17.60 -12.63
C ASP A 184 10.35 19.11 -12.80
N GLY A 185 11.32 19.88 -12.32
CA GLY A 185 11.38 21.34 -12.53
C GLY A 185 11.91 21.74 -13.90
N THR A 186 12.31 20.77 -14.72
CA THR A 186 13.03 21.02 -15.96
C THR A 186 12.10 21.61 -17.01
N PHE A 187 12.58 22.64 -17.71
CA PHE A 187 11.86 23.32 -18.80
C PHE A 187 10.47 23.85 -18.42
N GLY A 188 10.25 24.05 -17.11
CA GLY A 188 9.04 24.65 -16.58
C GLY A 188 7.90 23.68 -16.29
N LEU A 189 8.11 22.35 -16.37
CA LEU A 189 7.06 21.35 -16.12
C LEU A 189 6.49 21.43 -14.69
N ASN A 190 7.36 21.57 -13.69
CA ASN A 190 7.01 21.80 -12.28
C ASN A 190 6.03 20.77 -11.67
N THR A 191 6.10 19.51 -12.10
CA THR A 191 5.28 18.41 -11.60
C THR A 191 6.08 17.43 -10.74
N TYR A 192 5.38 16.59 -9.99
CA TYR A 192 5.96 15.44 -9.29
C TYR A 192 5.62 14.15 -10.02
N ASP A 193 6.63 13.29 -10.21
CA ASP A 193 6.46 11.98 -10.81
C ASP A 193 6.06 10.94 -9.75
N TYR A 194 4.78 10.53 -9.76
CA TYR A 194 4.24 9.43 -8.92
C TYR A 194 4.23 8.11 -9.70
N GLY A 195 5.05 8.01 -10.75
CA GLY A 195 5.11 6.86 -11.63
C GLY A 195 3.91 6.78 -12.56
N ALA A 196 2.73 6.44 -12.03
CA ALA A 196 1.51 6.21 -12.83
C ALA A 196 0.97 7.51 -13.44
N ARG A 197 1.12 8.61 -12.71
CA ARG A 197 0.61 9.93 -13.06
C ARG A 197 1.62 11.00 -12.66
N GLN A 198 1.55 12.16 -13.32
CA GLN A 198 2.25 13.36 -12.87
C GLN A 198 1.29 14.18 -12.02
N HIS A 199 1.73 14.59 -10.85
CA HIS A 199 0.97 15.47 -9.97
C HIS A 199 1.38 16.92 -10.22
N ASP A 200 0.42 17.77 -10.58
CA ASP A 200 0.60 19.22 -10.63
C ASP A 200 0.25 19.82 -9.26
N PRO A 201 1.25 20.29 -8.50
CA PRO A 201 1.02 20.79 -7.15
C PRO A 201 0.37 22.18 -7.10
N ILE A 202 0.40 22.94 -8.19
CA ILE A 202 -0.21 24.27 -8.28
C ILE A 202 -1.68 24.15 -8.64
N LEU A 203 -2.02 23.26 -9.57
CA LEU A 203 -3.40 22.96 -9.92
C LEU A 203 -4.07 22.03 -8.92
N ALA A 204 -3.29 21.33 -8.08
CA ALA A 204 -3.75 20.34 -7.10
C ALA A 204 -4.44 19.11 -7.74
N ARG A 205 -3.92 18.63 -8.88
CA ARG A 205 -4.58 17.56 -9.66
C ARG A 205 -3.56 16.65 -10.35
N TRP A 206 -4.04 15.47 -10.72
CA TRP A 206 -3.36 14.59 -11.65
C TRP A 206 -3.38 15.15 -13.07
N ASP A 207 -2.34 14.84 -13.84
CA ASP A 207 -2.24 15.16 -15.26
C ASP A 207 -3.17 14.32 -16.15
N ARG A 208 -3.71 13.22 -15.63
CA ARG A 208 -4.59 12.28 -16.36
C ARG A 208 -5.61 11.57 -15.46
N ILE A 209 -6.56 10.90 -16.10
CA ILE A 209 -7.61 10.11 -15.46
C ILE A 209 -7.00 8.99 -14.61
N ASP A 210 -7.51 8.85 -13.38
CA ASP A 210 -7.22 7.71 -12.51
C ASP A 210 -7.62 6.38 -13.19
N PRO A 211 -6.71 5.41 -13.34
CA PRO A 211 -7.03 4.07 -13.86
C PRO A 211 -8.09 3.31 -13.06
N HIS A 212 -8.42 3.78 -11.86
CA HIS A 212 -9.43 3.25 -10.97
C HIS A 212 -10.58 4.22 -10.70
N CYS A 213 -10.77 5.24 -11.55
CA CYS A 213 -11.84 6.22 -11.37
C CYS A 213 -13.24 5.60 -11.30
N GLU A 214 -13.47 4.45 -11.94
CA GLU A 214 -14.71 3.70 -11.90
C GLU A 214 -15.06 3.15 -10.50
N LYS A 215 -14.10 3.09 -9.58
CA LYS A 215 -14.34 2.73 -8.17
C LYS A 215 -14.87 3.90 -7.35
N TYR A 216 -14.78 5.13 -7.86
CA TYR A 216 -15.02 6.37 -7.12
C TYR A 216 -15.93 7.35 -7.87
N TYR A 217 -17.18 6.94 -8.14
CA TYR A 217 -18.14 7.75 -8.92
C TYR A 217 -18.39 9.18 -8.40
N GLY A 218 -18.16 9.45 -7.11
CA GLY A 218 -18.35 10.77 -6.50
C GLY A 218 -17.09 11.66 -6.48
N VAL A 219 -15.96 11.18 -7.01
CA VAL A 219 -14.67 11.88 -6.98
C VAL A 219 -14.22 12.11 -8.42
N SER A 220 -13.70 13.31 -8.69
CA SER A 220 -13.14 13.59 -10.01
C SER A 220 -12.01 12.59 -10.34
N PRO A 221 -11.94 12.05 -11.56
CA PRO A 221 -10.84 11.17 -11.98
C PRO A 221 -9.47 11.84 -11.94
N TYR A 222 -9.41 13.16 -11.74
CA TYR A 222 -8.19 13.95 -11.63
C TYR A 222 -7.89 14.40 -10.18
N ALA A 223 -8.73 14.05 -9.21
CA ALA A 223 -8.57 14.53 -7.84
C ALA A 223 -7.33 13.91 -7.17
N TYR A 224 -6.49 14.76 -6.58
CA TYR A 224 -5.37 14.31 -5.74
C TYR A 224 -5.85 14.07 -4.31
N CYS A 225 -5.63 12.88 -3.76
CA CYS A 225 -5.96 12.51 -2.37
C CYS A 225 -7.42 12.76 -1.93
N GLY A 226 -8.37 12.88 -2.88
CA GLY A 226 -9.75 13.28 -2.59
C GLY A 226 -9.83 14.60 -1.82
N ASP A 227 -8.99 15.58 -2.20
CA ASP A 227 -8.87 16.92 -1.61
C ASP A 227 -8.44 16.96 -0.13
N ALA A 228 -7.85 15.87 0.38
CA ALA A 228 -7.33 15.79 1.76
C ALA A 228 -5.80 15.54 1.83
N PRO A 229 -4.95 16.33 1.14
CA PRO A 229 -3.51 16.05 0.98
C PRO A 229 -2.68 16.23 2.26
N VAL A 230 -3.24 16.83 3.31
CA VAL A 230 -2.57 16.95 4.63
C VAL A 230 -2.65 15.65 5.42
N ASN A 231 -3.66 14.82 5.16
CA ASN A 231 -3.95 13.60 5.91
C ASN A 231 -3.74 12.33 5.08
N LYS A 232 -3.66 12.47 3.76
CA LYS A 232 -3.56 11.36 2.82
C LYS A 232 -2.41 11.62 1.85
N ILE A 233 -1.68 10.56 1.58
CA ILE A 233 -0.78 10.42 0.44
C ILE A 233 -1.46 9.48 -0.55
N ASP A 234 -1.30 9.71 -1.85
CA ASP A 234 -1.50 8.67 -2.87
C ASP A 234 -0.13 7.99 -3.02
N PRO A 235 0.11 6.85 -2.35
CA PRO A 235 1.46 6.32 -2.20
C PRO A 235 2.00 5.66 -3.45
N ASP A 236 1.20 5.57 -4.52
CA ASP A 236 1.40 4.75 -5.70
C ASP A 236 1.59 3.27 -5.33
N GLY A 237 0.92 2.43 -6.10
CA GLY A 237 0.80 1.04 -5.80
C GLY A 237 2.14 0.32 -5.82
N MET A 238 2.55 -0.27 -4.71
CA MET A 238 3.90 -0.82 -4.50
C MET A 238 3.83 -2.28 -4.06
N ASP A 239 4.77 -3.10 -4.49
CA ASP A 239 4.86 -4.47 -4.00
C ASP A 239 5.53 -4.53 -2.63
N GLU A 240 5.00 -5.37 -1.74
CA GLU A 240 5.50 -5.53 -0.37
C GLU A 240 6.15 -6.90 -0.19
N TYR A 241 7.38 -6.92 0.32
CA TYR A 241 8.12 -8.15 0.58
C TYR A 241 8.09 -8.47 2.07
N TYR A 242 7.67 -9.68 2.39
CA TYR A 242 7.69 -10.22 3.74
C TYR A 242 8.61 -11.43 3.80
N SER A 243 9.18 -11.72 4.96
CA SER A 243 9.78 -13.01 5.23
C SER A 243 8.69 -14.05 5.55
N PRO A 244 9.00 -15.36 5.49
CA PRO A 244 8.03 -16.42 5.79
C PRO A 244 7.42 -16.33 7.19
N ASP A 245 8.13 -15.74 8.15
CA ASP A 245 7.67 -15.47 9.52
C ASP A 245 6.84 -14.17 9.64
N GLY A 246 6.43 -13.57 8.51
CA GLY A 246 5.50 -12.44 8.48
C GLY A 246 6.10 -11.09 8.84
N ARG A 247 7.43 -11.00 8.96
CA ARG A 247 8.12 -9.72 9.12
C ARG A 247 8.21 -9.00 7.78
N PHE A 248 7.78 -7.74 7.76
CA PHE A 248 8.00 -6.85 6.61
C PHE A 248 9.50 -6.63 6.40
N LEU A 249 9.98 -6.84 5.19
CA LEU A 249 11.39 -6.69 4.83
C LEU A 249 11.61 -5.32 4.18
N TYR A 250 10.94 -5.07 3.07
CA TYR A 250 11.00 -3.83 2.32
C TYR A 250 9.82 -3.74 1.35
N LYS A 251 9.65 -2.56 0.77
CA LYS A 251 8.63 -2.25 -0.23
C LYS A 251 9.37 -1.76 -1.47
N ASP A 252 9.12 -2.39 -2.61
CA ASP A 252 9.75 -1.97 -3.86
C ASP A 252 8.84 -0.98 -4.61
N ASP A 253 9.41 -0.24 -5.55
CA ASP A 253 8.67 0.79 -6.30
C ASP A 253 7.91 0.21 -7.52
N LYS A 254 7.59 -1.10 -7.51
CA LYS A 254 6.84 -1.72 -8.61
C LYS A 254 5.35 -1.41 -8.50
N LYS A 255 4.80 -0.97 -9.62
CA LYS A 255 3.42 -0.52 -9.82
C LYS A 255 2.32 -1.57 -9.63
N THR A 256 2.61 -2.76 -9.09
CA THR A 256 1.68 -3.89 -9.13
C THR A 256 0.88 -4.11 -7.84
N GLU A 257 1.23 -3.43 -6.74
CA GLU A 257 0.55 -3.54 -5.44
C GLU A 257 0.54 -4.93 -4.81
N TYR A 258 1.38 -5.86 -5.22
CA TYR A 258 1.29 -7.26 -4.81
C TYR A 258 2.20 -7.62 -3.65
N VAL A 259 1.90 -8.72 -2.97
CA VAL A 259 2.70 -9.19 -1.84
C VAL A 259 3.60 -10.35 -2.26
N PHE A 260 4.85 -10.32 -1.83
CA PHE A 260 5.86 -11.33 -2.14
C PHE A 260 6.49 -11.92 -0.87
N VAL A 261 6.92 -13.18 -0.97
CA VAL A 261 7.77 -13.85 0.02
C VAL A 261 8.95 -14.48 -0.72
N GLY A 262 10.14 -13.90 -0.55
CA GLY A 262 11.27 -14.18 -1.42
C GLY A 262 10.94 -13.79 -2.87
N GLU A 263 11.08 -14.73 -3.80
CA GLU A 263 10.71 -14.54 -5.21
C GLU A 263 9.25 -14.92 -5.53
N ASN A 264 8.52 -15.47 -4.54
CA ASN A 264 7.16 -15.97 -4.76
C ASN A 264 6.12 -14.88 -4.54
N GLN A 265 5.37 -14.55 -5.59
CA GLN A 265 4.17 -13.74 -5.48
C GLN A 265 3.06 -14.51 -4.76
N LEU A 266 2.43 -13.88 -3.77
CA LEU A 266 1.31 -14.49 -3.04
C LEU A 266 0.04 -14.42 -3.88
N MET A 267 -0.65 -15.56 -3.94
CA MET A 267 -1.85 -15.74 -4.74
C MET A 267 -3.04 -16.03 -3.83
N LEU A 268 -4.18 -15.41 -4.12
CA LEU A 268 -5.47 -15.67 -3.51
C LEU A 268 -6.48 -15.98 -4.61
N ASN A 269 -7.11 -17.15 -4.54
CA ASN A 269 -8.13 -17.60 -5.51
C ASN A 269 -7.67 -17.48 -6.98
N GLY A 270 -6.40 -17.84 -7.24
CA GLY A 270 -5.80 -17.80 -8.57
C GLY A 270 -5.39 -16.41 -9.06
N LYS A 271 -5.47 -15.37 -8.22
CA LYS A 271 -5.04 -14.00 -8.56
C LYS A 271 -3.98 -13.49 -7.57
N PRO A 272 -3.04 -12.64 -7.99
CA PRO A 272 -2.11 -12.02 -7.05
C PRO A 272 -2.86 -11.21 -5.99
N ILE A 273 -2.50 -11.40 -4.72
CA ILE A 273 -3.10 -10.64 -3.62
C ILE A 273 -2.47 -9.25 -3.54
N THR A 274 -3.30 -8.22 -3.39
CA THR A 274 -2.79 -6.85 -3.20
C THR A 274 -2.33 -6.63 -1.75
N ALA A 275 -1.42 -5.69 -1.53
CA ALA A 275 -0.96 -5.25 -0.22
C ALA A 275 -2.13 -4.83 0.68
N THR A 276 -3.10 -4.10 0.11
CA THR A 276 -4.31 -3.69 0.83
C THR A 276 -5.16 -4.90 1.23
N GLU A 277 -5.37 -5.87 0.34
CA GLU A 277 -6.14 -7.07 0.64
C GLU A 277 -5.43 -7.95 1.67
N PHE A 278 -4.11 -8.10 1.55
CA PHE A 278 -3.27 -8.80 2.51
C PHE A 278 -3.38 -8.17 3.90
N GLN A 279 -3.19 -6.85 4.03
CA GLN A 279 -3.30 -6.12 5.30
C GLN A 279 -4.71 -6.21 5.91
N ASN A 280 -5.77 -6.15 5.08
CA ASN A 280 -7.14 -6.33 5.56
C ASN A 280 -7.39 -7.73 6.13
N LYS A 281 -6.88 -8.78 5.49
CA LYS A 281 -7.02 -10.16 5.96
C LYS A 281 -6.15 -10.42 7.19
N ALA A 282 -4.88 -10.01 7.18
CA ALA A 282 -3.97 -10.15 8.31
C ALA A 282 -4.47 -9.42 9.56
N SER A 283 -4.94 -8.17 9.40
CA SER A 283 -5.53 -7.41 10.52
C SER A 283 -6.80 -8.05 11.08
N THR A 284 -7.57 -8.74 10.24
CA THR A 284 -8.77 -9.47 10.67
C THR A 284 -8.38 -10.72 11.44
N ILE A 285 -7.42 -11.51 10.96
CA ILE A 285 -6.85 -12.67 11.69
C ILE A 285 -6.34 -12.24 13.06
N TYR A 286 -5.59 -11.13 13.11
CA TYR A 286 -5.09 -10.56 14.36
C TYR A 286 -6.23 -10.22 15.31
N ALA A 287 -7.25 -9.50 14.84
CA ALA A 287 -8.34 -9.04 15.70
C ALA A 287 -9.29 -10.14 16.18
N GLU A 288 -9.44 -11.21 15.40
CA GLU A 288 -10.29 -12.37 15.72
C GLU A 288 -9.57 -13.40 16.59
N SER A 289 -8.25 -13.27 16.77
CA SER A 289 -7.47 -14.14 17.66
C SER A 289 -7.62 -13.75 19.12
N SER A 290 -7.10 -14.61 20.00
CA SER A 290 -7.06 -14.36 21.45
C SER A 290 -6.12 -13.22 21.86
N ILE A 291 -5.49 -12.51 20.91
CA ILE A 291 -4.60 -11.39 21.21
C ILE A 291 -5.33 -10.25 21.92
N GLY A 292 -6.64 -10.08 21.68
CA GLY A 292 -7.46 -9.11 22.42
C GLY A 292 -7.54 -9.41 23.92
N TYR A 293 -7.26 -10.65 24.31
CA TYR A 293 -7.15 -11.11 25.68
C TYR A 293 -5.68 -11.27 26.13
N GLY A 294 -4.71 -10.81 25.34
CA GLY A 294 -3.28 -10.89 25.65
C GLY A 294 -2.66 -12.28 25.46
N ILE A 295 -3.33 -13.17 24.72
CA ILE A 295 -2.83 -14.51 24.42
C ILE A 295 -2.43 -14.54 22.94
N ALA A 296 -1.15 -14.80 22.67
CA ALA A 296 -0.63 -14.91 21.32
C ALA A 296 -0.32 -16.38 21.01
N ASP A 297 -1.17 -17.02 20.20
CA ASP A 297 -0.99 -18.41 19.78
C ASP A 297 -0.85 -18.49 18.24
N PRO A 298 0.31 -18.93 17.71
CA PRO A 298 0.51 -19.07 16.27
C PRO A 298 -0.43 -20.08 15.62
N LYS A 299 -0.75 -21.19 16.29
CA LYS A 299 -1.64 -22.22 15.74
C LYS A 299 -3.07 -21.70 15.65
N GLU A 300 -3.49 -20.89 16.61
CA GLU A 300 -4.77 -20.17 16.55
C GLU A 300 -4.84 -19.26 15.33
N MET A 301 -3.86 -18.37 15.14
CA MET A 301 -3.86 -17.44 14.01
C MET A 301 -3.79 -18.17 12.66
N CYS A 302 -2.97 -19.22 12.54
CA CYS A 302 -2.92 -20.05 11.32
C CYS A 302 -4.24 -20.78 11.03
N SER A 303 -4.91 -21.25 12.08
CA SER A 303 -6.22 -21.89 11.97
C SER A 303 -7.28 -20.88 11.50
N ILE A 304 -7.32 -19.69 12.12
CA ILE A 304 -8.21 -18.59 11.71
C ILE A 304 -7.93 -18.20 10.25
N ALA A 305 -6.66 -18.05 9.86
CA ALA A 305 -6.28 -17.72 8.49
C ALA A 305 -6.81 -18.76 7.48
N SER A 306 -6.61 -20.05 7.77
CA SER A 306 -7.05 -21.15 6.90
C SER A 306 -8.57 -21.16 6.72
N VAL A 307 -9.33 -21.01 7.82
CA VAL A 307 -10.79 -20.96 7.75
C VAL A 307 -11.28 -19.68 7.07
N HIS A 308 -10.62 -18.54 7.33
CA HIS A 308 -10.95 -17.26 6.73
C HIS A 308 -10.79 -17.28 5.21
N LEU A 309 -9.70 -17.86 4.69
CA LEU A 309 -9.51 -18.01 3.24
C LEU A 309 -10.51 -18.99 2.61
N ARG A 310 -10.86 -20.07 3.31
CA ARG A 310 -11.78 -21.10 2.81
C ARG A 310 -13.20 -20.59 2.60
N ASN A 311 -13.76 -19.85 3.58
CA ASN A 311 -15.18 -19.51 3.59
C ASN A 311 -15.48 -18.01 3.67
N ASN A 312 -14.46 -17.14 3.63
CA ASN A 312 -14.58 -15.69 3.86
C ASN A 312 -15.36 -15.34 5.14
N LYS A 313 -15.33 -16.22 6.16
CA LYS A 313 -16.11 -16.11 7.40
C LYS A 313 -15.34 -15.31 8.46
N ALA A 314 -15.04 -14.03 8.25
CA ALA A 314 -14.54 -13.18 9.34
C ALA A 314 -15.34 -11.88 9.45
N PHE A 315 -15.60 -11.44 10.68
CA PHE A 315 -16.44 -10.28 10.99
C PHE A 315 -15.63 -9.11 11.59
N GLY A 316 -14.39 -9.38 12.01
CA GLY A 316 -13.51 -8.50 12.78
C GLY A 316 -12.81 -7.42 11.98
N GLN A 317 -13.03 -7.29 10.66
CA GLN A 317 -12.38 -6.26 9.84
C GLN A 317 -12.63 -4.83 10.39
N GLY A 318 -13.81 -4.59 10.98
CA GLY A 318 -14.21 -3.33 11.59
C GLY A 318 -13.76 -3.14 13.06
N ALA A 319 -13.17 -4.16 13.68
CA ALA A 319 -12.78 -4.14 15.10
C ALA A 319 -11.65 -3.13 15.37
N SER A 320 -11.61 -2.59 16.59
CA SER A 320 -10.58 -1.61 17.01
C SER A 320 -9.16 -2.15 16.86
N LEU A 321 -8.94 -3.45 17.16
CA LEU A 321 -7.64 -4.10 16.98
C LEU A 321 -7.24 -4.19 15.50
N ALA A 322 -8.18 -4.52 14.60
CA ALA A 322 -7.91 -4.58 13.17
C ALA A 322 -7.59 -3.19 12.61
N LYS A 323 -8.28 -2.15 13.09
CA LYS A 323 -7.97 -0.75 12.74
C LYS A 323 -6.59 -0.35 13.23
N ALA A 324 -6.26 -0.66 14.49
CA ALA A 324 -4.95 -0.37 15.08
C ALA A 324 -3.80 -1.07 14.31
N PHE A 325 -4.02 -2.32 13.90
CA PHE A 325 -3.11 -3.07 13.04
C PHE A 325 -2.85 -2.31 11.73
N ARG A 326 -3.90 -1.94 11.00
CA ARG A 326 -3.77 -1.26 9.70
C ARG A 326 -3.20 0.16 9.81
N SER A 327 -3.36 0.82 10.94
CA SER A 327 -2.73 2.13 11.19
C SER A 327 -1.25 2.03 11.59
N THR A 328 -0.76 0.84 11.94
CA THR A 328 0.64 0.65 12.33
C THR A 328 1.48 0.51 11.08
N SER A 329 2.51 1.35 10.93
CA SER A 329 3.46 1.24 9.82
C SER A 329 4.12 -0.14 9.79
N LEU A 330 4.29 -0.73 8.60
CA LEU A 330 4.76 -2.12 8.42
C LEU A 330 6.07 -2.42 9.16
N SER A 331 7.04 -1.50 9.12
CA SER A 331 8.32 -1.62 9.82
C SER A 331 8.24 -1.55 11.35
N LYS A 332 7.09 -1.13 11.91
CA LYS A 332 6.83 -1.03 13.36
C LYS A 332 5.82 -2.06 13.87
N GLN A 333 5.38 -2.99 13.04
CA GLN A 333 4.47 -4.05 13.46
C GLN A 333 5.09 -4.88 14.59
N THR A 334 4.29 -5.17 15.63
CA THR A 334 4.72 -5.98 16.77
C THR A 334 4.90 -7.45 16.36
N LYS A 335 5.56 -8.26 17.20
CA LYS A 335 5.70 -9.71 16.95
C LYS A 335 4.35 -10.42 16.74
N SER A 336 3.32 -10.03 17.49
CA SER A 336 1.98 -10.59 17.34
C SER A 336 1.29 -10.14 16.05
N MET A 337 1.59 -8.94 15.55
CA MET A 337 1.10 -8.50 14.24
C MET A 337 1.81 -9.25 13.10
N GLN A 338 3.13 -9.43 13.22
CA GLN A 338 3.93 -10.23 12.29
C GLN A 338 3.46 -11.69 12.27
N MET A 339 3.09 -12.25 13.42
CA MET A 339 2.49 -13.58 13.52
C MET A 339 1.19 -13.72 12.69
N ALA A 340 0.34 -12.68 12.69
CA ALA A 340 -0.87 -12.69 11.86
C ALA A 340 -0.55 -12.60 10.35
N ASN A 341 0.49 -11.85 9.95
CA ASN A 341 0.99 -11.89 8.57
C ASN A 341 1.51 -13.29 8.22
N ALA A 342 2.29 -13.90 9.11
CA ALA A 342 2.86 -15.24 8.92
C ALA A 342 1.77 -16.30 8.75
N ALA A 343 0.72 -16.21 9.58
CA ALA A 343 -0.45 -17.08 9.48
C ALA A 343 -1.16 -16.95 8.12
N LEU A 344 -1.34 -15.72 7.63
CA LEU A 344 -1.91 -15.49 6.31
C LEU A 344 -1.00 -16.01 5.19
N ILE A 345 0.31 -15.77 5.27
CA ILE A 345 1.31 -16.28 4.32
C ILE A 345 1.25 -17.80 4.25
N ASN A 346 1.27 -18.47 5.41
CA ASN A 346 1.17 -19.93 5.50
C ASN A 346 -0.10 -20.43 4.80
N ALA A 347 -1.25 -19.81 5.06
CA ALA A 347 -2.51 -20.21 4.44
C ALA A 347 -2.53 -19.97 2.91
N LEU A 348 -2.01 -18.83 2.44
CA LEU A 348 -1.94 -18.48 1.00
C LEU A 348 -0.98 -19.40 0.23
N GLN A 349 0.08 -19.88 0.87
CA GLN A 349 1.06 -20.79 0.26
C GLN A 349 0.67 -22.27 0.38
N GLY A 350 -0.51 -22.58 0.92
CA GLY A 350 -0.95 -23.96 1.12
C GLY A 350 -0.16 -24.71 2.20
N GLY A 351 0.37 -23.97 3.18
CA GLY A 351 1.02 -24.52 4.36
C GLY A 351 0.04 -25.24 5.29
N THR A 352 0.51 -25.58 6.49
CA THR A 352 -0.24 -26.44 7.42
C THR A 352 -1.55 -25.79 7.87
N ASP A 353 -2.67 -26.49 7.65
CA ASP A 353 -3.98 -26.14 8.21
C ASP A 353 -4.16 -26.76 9.60
N TYR A 354 -3.79 -26.00 10.63
CA TYR A 354 -3.97 -26.43 12.03
C TYR A 354 -5.44 -26.51 12.46
N SER A 355 -6.38 -25.96 11.68
CA SER A 355 -7.81 -26.06 11.99
C SER A 355 -8.39 -27.46 11.66
N ASN A 356 -7.59 -28.34 11.05
CA ASN A 356 -8.00 -29.68 10.62
C ASN A 356 -9.26 -29.66 9.71
N GLY A 357 -9.31 -28.70 8.79
CA GLY A 357 -10.42 -28.57 7.84
C GLY A 357 -11.70 -27.97 8.42
N ALA A 358 -11.60 -27.18 9.49
CA ALA A 358 -12.73 -26.45 10.06
C ALA A 358 -13.38 -25.52 9.03
N THR A 359 -14.68 -25.32 9.12
CA THR A 359 -15.40 -24.36 8.26
C THR A 359 -15.75 -23.07 9.00
N GLN A 360 -15.55 -23.00 10.31
CA GLN A 360 -15.78 -21.83 11.15
C GLN A 360 -15.01 -21.93 12.47
N TRP A 361 -14.91 -20.83 13.20
CA TRP A 361 -14.33 -20.77 14.53
C TRP A 361 -15.21 -19.94 15.46
N ASP A 362 -14.99 -20.08 16.77
CA ASP A 362 -15.64 -19.26 17.79
C ASP A 362 -14.74 -19.03 19.00
N GLY A 363 -14.86 -17.86 19.63
CA GLY A 363 -13.99 -17.42 20.72
C GLY A 363 -14.57 -17.67 22.13
N ALA A 364 -13.83 -17.24 23.15
CA ALA A 364 -14.23 -17.40 24.55
C ALA A 364 -15.58 -16.74 24.90
N GLU A 365 -15.96 -15.67 24.21
CA GLU A 365 -17.25 -15.01 24.40
C GLU A 365 -18.42 -15.96 24.19
N GLN A 366 -18.26 -16.95 23.32
CA GLN A 366 -19.27 -17.97 23.05
C GLN A 366 -19.21 -19.13 24.06
N ALA A 367 -18.02 -19.49 24.55
CA ALA A 367 -17.85 -20.44 25.66
C ALA A 367 -18.49 -19.98 26.99
N MET A 368 -18.76 -18.68 27.10
CA MET A 368 -19.24 -18.03 28.32
C MET A 368 -20.71 -17.60 28.23
N VAL A 369 -21.45 -18.01 27.18
CA VAL A 369 -22.87 -17.68 27.07
C VAL A 369 -23.65 -18.28 28.25
N PRO A 370 -24.38 -17.46 29.02
CA PRO A 370 -25.18 -17.97 30.12
C PRO A 370 -26.18 -19.04 29.65
N LEU A 371 -26.34 -20.11 30.43
CA LEU A 371 -27.20 -21.27 30.09
C LEU A 371 -28.61 -20.85 29.62
N GLN A 372 -29.20 -19.83 30.25
CA GLN A 372 -30.52 -19.29 29.89
C GLN A 372 -30.64 -18.67 28.49
N TYR A 373 -29.51 -18.38 27.84
CA TYR A 373 -29.44 -17.81 26.49
C TYR A 373 -28.93 -18.82 25.45
N MET A 374 -28.49 -20.01 25.87
CA MET A 374 -27.86 -20.98 25.00
C MET A 374 -28.83 -21.60 23.97
N ASP A 375 -30.14 -21.49 24.18
CA ASP A 375 -31.16 -21.96 23.24
C ASP A 375 -31.80 -20.84 22.41
N LYS A 376 -31.34 -19.59 22.58
CA LYS A 376 -31.92 -18.45 21.87
C LYS A 376 -31.25 -18.25 20.50
N PRO A 377 -32.02 -18.01 19.42
CA PRO A 377 -31.47 -17.57 18.15
C PRO A 377 -30.71 -16.24 18.29
N SER A 378 -29.79 -15.97 17.35
CA SER A 378 -29.12 -14.67 17.27
C SER A 378 -30.14 -13.54 17.20
N ASN A 379 -29.95 -12.50 18.02
CA ASN A 379 -30.79 -11.30 18.05
C ASN A 379 -30.15 -10.12 17.29
N GLY A 380 -29.18 -10.40 16.42
CA GLY A 380 -28.45 -9.38 15.66
C GLY A 380 -27.39 -8.60 16.46
N ARG A 381 -27.49 -8.56 17.79
CA ARG A 381 -26.50 -7.93 18.69
C ARG A 381 -25.41 -8.90 19.15
N PHE A 382 -25.74 -10.18 19.25
CA PHE A 382 -24.82 -11.27 19.57
C PHE A 382 -24.96 -12.40 18.56
N MET A 383 -23.84 -12.91 18.07
CA MET A 383 -23.80 -13.88 16.98
C MET A 383 -23.82 -15.32 17.53
N PHE A 384 -24.99 -15.79 17.97
CA PHE A 384 -25.19 -17.14 18.57
C PHE A 384 -25.30 -18.28 17.53
N LYS A 385 -24.41 -18.33 16.54
CA LYS A 385 -24.56 -19.24 15.39
C LYS A 385 -24.39 -20.72 15.78
N MET A 386 -23.44 -21.05 16.66
CA MET A 386 -23.20 -22.43 17.11
C MET A 386 -24.36 -23.00 17.96
N ASN A 387 -24.98 -22.14 18.77
CA ASN A 387 -26.00 -22.47 19.77
C ASN A 387 -27.24 -23.17 19.20
N THR A 388 -27.56 -22.87 17.94
CA THR A 388 -28.76 -23.35 17.22
C THR A 388 -28.48 -24.45 16.19
N MET A 389 -27.19 -24.75 15.92
CA MET A 389 -26.80 -25.81 15.00
C MET A 389 -26.48 -27.13 15.73
N GLY A 390 -26.21 -27.07 17.04
CA GLY A 390 -25.83 -28.25 17.82
C GLY A 390 -24.39 -28.69 17.52
N TRP A 391 -23.70 -29.19 18.53
CA TRP A 391 -22.29 -29.53 18.46
C TRP A 391 -21.93 -30.77 19.27
N SER A 392 -20.78 -31.35 18.95
CA SER A 392 -20.06 -32.32 19.77
C SER A 392 -18.58 -31.95 19.74
N MET A 393 -17.92 -32.02 20.90
CA MET A 393 -16.50 -31.73 21.06
C MET A 393 -15.75 -32.98 21.52
N SER A 394 -14.55 -33.18 21.00
CA SER A 394 -13.64 -34.20 21.54
C SER A 394 -13.30 -33.91 23.01
N ASP A 395 -12.96 -34.95 23.78
CA ASP A 395 -12.55 -34.78 25.19
C ASP A 395 -11.36 -33.83 25.32
N GLU A 396 -10.41 -33.92 24.38
CA GLU A 396 -9.22 -33.08 24.31
C GLU A 396 -9.58 -31.61 24.06
N ASP A 397 -10.34 -31.31 23.00
CA ASP A 397 -10.73 -29.94 22.66
C ASP A 397 -11.56 -29.31 23.77
N TYR A 398 -12.51 -30.07 24.34
CA TYR A 398 -13.38 -29.57 25.41
C TYR A 398 -12.59 -29.23 26.67
N SER A 399 -11.73 -30.16 27.13
CA SER A 399 -10.90 -29.94 28.31
C SER A 399 -9.92 -28.80 28.10
N SER A 400 -9.30 -28.72 26.92
CA SER A 400 -8.37 -27.66 26.56
C SER A 400 -9.04 -26.29 26.54
N TRP A 401 -10.20 -26.16 25.88
CA TRP A 401 -10.93 -24.89 25.80
C TRP A 401 -11.41 -24.42 27.17
N LYS A 402 -12.00 -25.34 27.95
CA LYS A 402 -12.45 -25.07 29.31
C LYS A 402 -11.31 -24.53 30.16
N THR A 403 -10.17 -25.22 30.14
CA THR A 403 -8.98 -24.81 30.89
C THR A 403 -8.50 -23.42 30.47
N ALA A 404 -8.42 -23.15 29.16
CA ALA A 404 -7.97 -21.85 28.65
C ALA A 404 -8.90 -20.70 29.07
N VAL A 405 -10.22 -20.90 28.96
CA VAL A 405 -11.23 -19.91 29.36
C VAL A 405 -11.20 -19.68 30.87
N GLU A 406 -11.16 -20.75 31.68
CA GLU A 406 -11.11 -20.63 33.14
C GLU A 406 -9.82 -19.98 33.62
N ASN A 407 -8.68 -20.26 32.99
CA ASN A 407 -7.42 -19.59 33.29
C ASN A 407 -7.47 -18.08 32.99
N LYS A 408 -8.14 -17.68 31.91
CA LYS A 408 -8.22 -16.27 31.53
C LYS A 408 -9.26 -15.48 32.32
N PHE A 409 -10.43 -16.07 32.57
CA PHE A 409 -11.61 -15.36 33.10
C PHE A 409 -12.04 -15.82 34.49
N GLY A 410 -11.42 -16.87 35.03
CA GLY A 410 -11.72 -17.47 36.32
C GLY A 410 -12.48 -18.80 36.22
N ILE A 411 -12.32 -19.64 37.24
CA ILE A 411 -12.99 -20.94 37.36
C ILE A 411 -14.51 -20.77 37.32
N GLY A 412 -15.21 -21.65 36.60
CA GLY A 412 -16.67 -21.64 36.49
C GLY A 412 -17.24 -20.65 35.48
N LYS A 413 -16.40 -19.96 34.70
CA LYS A 413 -16.85 -19.10 33.59
C LYS A 413 -17.22 -19.86 32.33
N PHE A 414 -16.68 -21.06 32.16
CA PHE A 414 -17.01 -21.91 31.04
C PHE A 414 -18.36 -22.60 31.27
N THR A 415 -19.36 -22.26 30.48
CA THR A 415 -20.76 -22.68 30.68
C THR A 415 -21.28 -23.64 29.61
N VAL A 416 -20.50 -23.87 28.56
CA VAL A 416 -20.91 -24.65 27.39
C VAL A 416 -20.78 -26.16 27.67
N PRO A 417 -21.80 -26.99 27.40
CA PRO A 417 -21.70 -28.45 27.50
C PRO A 417 -20.87 -29.03 26.35
N GLN A 418 -20.22 -30.17 26.60
CA GLN A 418 -19.39 -30.86 25.61
C GLN A 418 -20.18 -31.29 24.36
N GLU A 419 -21.40 -31.78 24.56
CA GLU A 419 -22.30 -32.14 23.48
C GLU A 419 -23.65 -31.47 23.67
N LYS A 420 -24.25 -31.03 22.56
CA LYS A 420 -25.58 -30.45 22.55
C LYS A 420 -26.25 -30.64 21.20
N SER A 421 -27.47 -31.19 21.19
CA SER A 421 -28.30 -31.22 19.99
C SER A 421 -28.96 -29.86 19.72
N ALA A 422 -29.15 -29.50 18.44
CA ALA A 422 -29.85 -28.30 18.05
C ALA A 422 -31.30 -28.29 18.58
N THR A 423 -31.71 -27.17 19.18
CA THR A 423 -33.07 -27.03 19.76
C THR A 423 -34.10 -26.50 18.77
N SER A 424 -33.66 -25.92 17.66
CA SER A 424 -34.51 -25.34 16.62
C SER A 424 -33.90 -25.50 15.23
N ASN A 425 -34.69 -25.22 14.18
CA ASN A 425 -34.19 -25.12 12.82
C ASN A 425 -33.48 -23.78 12.64
N TYR A 426 -32.37 -23.75 11.89
CA TYR A 426 -31.54 -22.56 11.71
C TYR A 426 -31.10 -22.42 10.25
N GLY A 427 -31.13 -21.18 9.73
CA GLY A 427 -30.71 -20.89 8.36
C GLY A 427 -31.48 -21.65 7.27
N GLY A 428 -32.77 -21.93 7.50
CA GLY A 428 -33.60 -22.72 6.57
C GLY A 428 -33.36 -24.24 6.62
N MET A 429 -32.43 -24.72 7.46
CA MET A 429 -32.10 -26.14 7.58
C MET A 429 -32.90 -26.84 8.71
N LYS A 430 -33.29 -28.10 8.47
CA LYS A 430 -33.95 -28.97 9.46
C LYS A 430 -32.95 -29.49 10.50
N ASN A 431 -32.55 -28.64 11.43
CA ASN A 431 -31.50 -28.94 12.40
C ASN A 431 -32.03 -29.54 13.71
N LYS A 432 -33.29 -29.28 14.08
CA LYS A 432 -33.82 -29.69 15.39
C LYS A 432 -33.53 -31.17 15.71
N GLY A 433 -32.91 -31.42 16.86
CA GLY A 433 -32.52 -32.74 17.35
C GLY A 433 -31.24 -33.31 16.74
N ARG A 434 -30.48 -32.53 15.95
CA ARG A 434 -29.25 -32.98 15.29
C ARG A 434 -28.02 -32.27 15.84
N ILE A 435 -26.88 -32.93 15.70
CA ILE A 435 -25.55 -32.33 15.86
C ILE A 435 -25.07 -31.94 14.47
N ARG A 436 -24.74 -30.66 14.26
CA ARG A 436 -24.27 -30.14 12.97
C ARG A 436 -22.84 -29.66 13.00
N LEU A 437 -22.22 -29.58 14.17
CA LEU A 437 -20.84 -29.14 14.32
C LEU A 437 -20.05 -30.20 15.10
N GLN A 438 -18.83 -30.44 14.65
CA GLN A 438 -17.84 -31.20 15.40
C GLN A 438 -16.60 -30.34 15.59
N SER A 439 -16.01 -30.38 16.78
CA SER A 439 -14.71 -29.75 17.00
C SER A 439 -13.64 -30.44 16.16
N THR A 440 -12.70 -29.66 15.65
CA THR A 440 -11.57 -30.17 14.89
C THR A 440 -10.23 -29.73 15.44
N ALA A 441 -10.21 -28.64 16.21
CA ALA A 441 -9.05 -28.16 16.94
C ALA A 441 -9.47 -27.11 18.00
N GLN A 442 -8.58 -26.88 18.96
CA GLN A 442 -8.68 -25.82 19.96
C GLN A 442 -7.31 -25.18 20.16
N TYR A 443 -7.23 -23.85 20.06
CA TYR A 443 -6.01 -23.07 20.30
C TYR A 443 -6.35 -21.72 20.94
N GLY A 444 -5.49 -21.23 21.83
CA GLY A 444 -5.80 -20.02 22.61
C GLY A 444 -7.15 -20.13 23.33
N LEU A 445 -8.02 -19.16 23.08
CA LEU A 445 -9.40 -19.12 23.55
C LEU A 445 -10.42 -19.46 22.46
N THR A 446 -9.95 -19.99 21.33
CA THR A 446 -10.76 -20.26 20.15
C THR A 446 -10.93 -21.76 19.95
N ILE A 447 -12.13 -22.15 19.55
CA ILE A 447 -12.44 -23.49 19.08
C ILE A 447 -12.78 -23.45 17.59
N PHE A 448 -12.38 -24.49 16.86
CA PHE A 448 -12.58 -24.61 15.43
C PHE A 448 -13.57 -25.75 15.15
N TRP A 449 -14.53 -25.47 14.25
CA TRP A 449 -15.66 -26.36 14.00
C TRP A 449 -15.76 -26.75 12.53
N LYS A 450 -16.16 -27.98 12.28
CA LYS A 450 -16.55 -28.48 10.96
C LYS A 450 -18.03 -28.83 10.93
N GLU A 451 -18.70 -28.38 9.87
CA GLU A 451 -20.11 -28.73 9.64
C GLU A 451 -20.25 -30.22 9.24
N THR A 452 -21.16 -30.93 9.91
CA THR A 452 -21.53 -32.32 9.61
C THR A 452 -22.81 -32.35 8.77
N LYS A 453 -22.97 -33.41 7.96
CA LYS A 453 -24.10 -33.57 7.01
C LYS A 453 -25.46 -33.71 7.68
#